data_AF-A0A3M1LND6-F1
#
_entry.id   AF-A0A3M1LND6-F1
#
_cell.length_a   1.000
_cell.length_b   1.000
_cell.length_c   1.000
_cell.angle_alpha   90.00
_cell.angle_beta   90.00
_cell.angle_gamma   90.00
#
_symmetry.space_group_name_H-M   'P 1'
#
loop_
_entity.id
_entity.type
_entity.pdbx_description
1 polymer ?
#
loop_
_entity_poly.entity_id
_entity_poly.type
_entity_poly.pdbx_seq_one_letter_code
_entity_poly.pdbx_strand_id
1 'polypeptide(L)'
;PLRIGGGTRLKLLEAMAMERAIVATRLGAEGFPVTSGRELLLADRPEAFARAIVALLQDPARRAALGAAARAFVVRHYDWQVIIPRLEAVYG
;
A
#
# COMPACT_ATOMS: atom_id res chain seq x y z
N PRO A 1 -0.52 -16.71 -0.66
CA PRO A 1 0.61 -15.76 -0.56
C PRO A 1 1.61 -15.94 -1.72
N LEU A 2 2.02 -14.85 -2.38
CA LEU A 2 3.14 -14.87 -3.32
C LEU A 2 4.43 -15.23 -2.55
N ARG A 3 5.08 -16.33 -2.93
CA ARG A 3 6.33 -16.83 -2.30
C ARG A 3 7.60 -16.38 -3.03
N ILE A 4 7.47 -16.01 -4.31
CA ILE A 4 8.49 -15.40 -5.16
C ILE A 4 7.75 -14.36 -6.00
N GLY A 5 8.15 -13.09 -5.95
CA GLY A 5 7.52 -12.01 -6.71
C GLY A 5 8.58 -11.15 -7.39
N GLY A 6 8.80 -11.38 -8.69
CA GLY A 6 9.54 -10.47 -9.56
C GLY A 6 8.58 -9.57 -10.32
N GLY A 7 8.90 -8.29 -10.44
CA GLY A 7 8.12 -7.28 -11.17
C GLY A 7 7.67 -6.09 -10.31
N THR A 8 7.27 -5.00 -10.96
CA THR A 8 6.79 -3.78 -10.29
C THR A 8 5.50 -4.07 -9.52
N ARG A 9 5.45 -3.71 -8.24
CA ARG A 9 4.34 -3.97 -7.32
C ARG A 9 3.14 -3.02 -7.53
N LEU A 10 2.67 -2.93 -8.77
CA LEU A 10 1.62 -1.98 -9.20
C LEU A 10 0.30 -2.19 -8.45
N LYS A 11 -0.04 -3.44 -8.14
CA LYS A 11 -1.27 -3.80 -7.42
C LYS A 11 -1.41 -3.09 -6.07
N LEU A 12 -0.29 -2.79 -5.39
CA LEU A 12 -0.35 -2.05 -4.14
C LEU A 12 -0.77 -0.60 -4.40
N LEU A 13 -0.17 0.05 -5.39
CA LEU A 13 -0.49 1.41 -5.79
C LEU A 13 -1.93 1.52 -6.33
N GLU A 14 -2.39 0.55 -7.11
CA GLU A 14 -3.78 0.47 -7.59
C GLU A 14 -4.76 0.38 -6.41
N ALA A 15 -4.51 -0.53 -5.46
CA ALA A 15 -5.35 -0.66 -4.27
C ALA A 15 -5.36 0.62 -3.41
N MET A 16 -4.20 1.28 -3.28
CA MET A 16 -4.09 2.58 -2.61
C MET A 16 -4.91 3.66 -3.36
N ALA A 17 -4.82 3.70 -4.69
CA ALA A 17 -5.56 4.65 -5.52
C ALA A 17 -7.08 4.44 -5.45
N MET A 18 -7.52 3.20 -5.23
CA MET A 18 -8.92 2.83 -5.03
C MET A 18 -9.42 2.99 -3.58
N GLU A 19 -8.62 3.62 -2.71
CA GLU A 19 -8.96 3.89 -1.31
C GLU A 19 -9.32 2.60 -0.54
N ARG A 20 -8.61 1.50 -0.82
CA ARG A 20 -8.82 0.23 -0.12
C ARG A 20 -7.92 0.13 1.10
N ALA A 21 -8.47 -0.39 2.21
CA ALA A 21 -7.63 -0.85 3.31
C ALA A 21 -6.86 -2.10 2.88
N ILE A 22 -5.55 -2.11 3.11
CA ILE A 22 -4.65 -3.15 2.61
C ILE A 22 -3.99 -3.88 3.77
N VAL A 23 -3.95 -5.21 3.67
CA VAL A 23 -3.04 -6.07 4.43
C VAL A 23 -2.04 -6.64 3.45
N ALA A 24 -0.75 -6.48 3.73
CA ALA A 24 0.33 -6.96 2.87
C ALA A 24 1.45 -7.62 3.69
N THR A 25 2.26 -8.46 3.05
CA THR A 25 3.53 -8.88 3.61
C THR A 25 4.57 -7.78 3.41
N ARG A 26 5.65 -7.78 4.19
CA ARG A 26 6.80 -6.88 3.98
C ARG A 26 7.37 -7.03 2.56
N LEU A 27 7.48 -8.27 2.08
CA LEU A 27 7.91 -8.58 0.71
C LEU A 27 6.92 -8.01 -0.34
N GLY A 28 5.62 -8.03 -0.05
CA GLY A 28 4.58 -7.49 -0.93
C GLY A 28 4.57 -5.97 -0.99
N ALA A 29 5.08 -5.30 0.05
CA ALA A 29 5.16 -3.84 0.15
C ALA A 29 6.58 -3.27 -0.05
N GLU A 30 7.57 -4.12 -0.31
CA GLU A 30 8.96 -3.70 -0.49
C GLU A 30 9.09 -2.69 -1.63
N GLY A 31 9.97 -1.70 -1.45
CA GLY A 31 10.17 -0.60 -2.40
C GLY A 31 9.20 0.57 -2.24
N PHE A 32 8.22 0.49 -1.32
CA PHE A 32 7.36 1.61 -0.94
C PHE A 32 7.69 2.10 0.48
N PRO A 33 7.84 3.42 0.69
CA PRO A 33 8.09 4.00 2.02
C PRO A 33 6.79 4.08 2.86
N VAL A 34 6.17 2.93 3.13
CA VAL A 34 4.91 2.80 3.86
C VAL A 34 5.14 2.36 5.30
N THR A 35 4.24 2.76 6.20
CA THR A 35 4.27 2.43 7.62
C THR A 35 3.05 1.59 8.01
N SER A 36 3.29 0.46 8.65
CA SER A 36 2.21 -0.38 9.17
C SER A 36 1.39 0.37 10.22
N GLY A 37 0.07 0.35 10.09
CA GLY A 37 -0.87 1.08 10.95
C GLY A 37 -1.22 2.49 10.45
N ARG A 38 -0.48 3.02 9.46
CA ARG A 38 -0.74 4.34 8.89
C ARG A 38 -1.34 4.25 7.49
N GLU A 39 -0.63 3.67 6.52
CA GLU A 39 -1.14 3.49 5.15
C GLU A 39 -1.72 2.09 4.90
N LEU A 40 -1.22 1.08 5.61
CA LEU A 40 -1.62 -0.32 5.45
C LEU A 40 -1.27 -1.13 6.71
N LEU A 41 -1.64 -2.40 6.77
CA LEU A 41 -1.17 -3.32 7.81
C LEU A 41 -0.15 -4.32 7.24
N LEU A 42 1.00 -4.45 7.88
CA LEU A 42 2.02 -5.44 7.53
C LEU A 42 1.87 -6.71 8.39
N ALA A 43 1.77 -7.86 7.73
CA ALA A 43 1.75 -9.16 8.38
C ALA A 43 2.43 -10.22 7.50
N ASP A 44 3.48 -10.88 8.01
CA ASP A 44 4.22 -11.89 7.22
C ASP A 44 3.78 -13.33 7.48
N ARG A 45 3.16 -13.59 8.64
CA ARG A 45 2.69 -14.92 9.01
C ARG A 45 1.22 -15.11 8.67
N PRO A 46 0.80 -16.29 8.18
CA PRO A 46 -0.59 -16.55 7.81
C PRO A 46 -1.60 -16.19 8.90
N GLU A 47 -1.32 -16.55 10.16
CA GLU A 47 -2.24 -16.31 11.27
C GLU A 47 -2.35 -14.81 11.59
N ALA A 48 -1.25 -14.07 11.50
CA ALA A 48 -1.24 -12.63 11.69
C ALA A 48 -1.98 -11.91 10.55
N PHE A 49 -1.80 -12.38 9.31
CA PHE A 49 -2.47 -11.84 8.14
C PHE A 49 -3.99 -12.01 8.24
N ALA A 50 -4.45 -13.22 8.57
CA ALA A 50 -5.87 -13.50 8.77
C ALA A 50 -6.48 -12.65 9.89
N ARG A 51 -5.80 -12.53 11.04
CA ARG A 51 -6.26 -11.66 12.14
C ARG A 51 -6.37 -10.19 11.72
N ALA A 52 -5.41 -9.68 10.95
CA ALA A 52 -5.45 -8.30 10.47
C ALA A 52 -6.64 -8.06 9.53
N ILE A 53 -6.94 -9.01 8.63
CA ILE A 53 -8.14 -8.94 7.77
C ILE A 53 -9.40 -8.91 8.64
N VAL A 54 -9.56 -9.86 9.57
CA VAL A 54 -10.76 -9.96 10.41
C VAL A 54 -10.96 -8.68 11.22
N ALA A 55 -9.90 -8.14 11.81
CA ALA A 55 -9.95 -6.89 12.56
C ALA A 55 -10.42 -5.71 11.67
N LEU A 56 -9.96 -5.61 10.43
CA LEU A 56 -10.44 -4.59 9.49
C LEU A 56 -11.88 -4.81 9.01
N LEU A 57 -12.33 -6.06 8.93
CA LEU A 57 -13.72 -6.37 8.59
C LEU A 57 -14.67 -5.93 9.69
N GLN A 58 -14.26 -6.10 10.95
CA GLN A 58 -15.03 -5.76 12.16
C GLN A 58 -15.01 -4.27 12.51
N ASP A 59 -14.08 -3.48 11.96
CA ASP A 59 -13.95 -2.05 12.23
C ASP A 59 -14.04 -1.22 10.93
N PRO A 60 -15.26 -0.85 10.50
CA PRO A 60 -15.46 -0.07 9.29
C PRO A 60 -14.80 1.31 9.32
N ALA A 61 -14.72 1.94 10.50
CA ALA A 61 -14.13 3.27 10.65
C ALA A 61 -12.62 3.22 10.43
N ARG A 62 -11.93 2.27 11.06
CA ARG A 62 -10.50 2.04 10.83
C ARG A 62 -10.22 1.61 9.41
N ARG A 63 -11.09 0.79 8.81
CA ARG A 63 -10.98 0.38 7.40
C ARG A 63 -11.05 1.60 6.46
N ALA A 64 -12.01 2.50 6.67
CA ALA A 64 -12.12 3.74 5.91
C ALA A 64 -10.90 4.65 6.11
N ALA A 65 -10.46 4.84 7.35
CA ALA A 65 -9.30 5.68 7.68
C ALA A 65 -8.00 5.19 7.00
N LEU A 66 -7.74 3.87 7.03
CA LEU A 66 -6.60 3.27 6.35
C LEU A 66 -6.70 3.43 4.82
N GLY A 67 -7.89 3.23 4.24
CA GLY A 67 -8.11 3.45 2.80
C GLY A 67 -7.81 4.90 2.39
N ALA A 68 -8.32 5.87 3.14
CA ALA A 68 -8.06 7.29 2.89
C ALA A 68 -6.58 7.65 3.01
N ALA A 69 -5.90 7.13 4.03
CA ALA A 69 -4.46 7.34 4.20
C ALA A 69 -3.64 6.71 3.06
N ALA A 70 -4.02 5.51 2.60
CA ALA A 70 -3.44 4.85 1.44
C ALA A 70 -3.60 5.70 0.16
N ARG A 71 -4.80 6.23 -0.08
CA ARG A 71 -5.10 7.14 -1.20
C ARG A 71 -4.24 8.40 -1.16
N ALA A 72 -4.16 9.05 0.00
CA ALA A 72 -3.34 10.25 0.18
C ALA A 72 -1.84 9.96 -0.08
N PHE A 73 -1.35 8.80 0.36
CA PHE A 73 0.01 8.38 0.14
C PHE A 73 0.34 8.22 -1.35
N VAL A 74 -0.49 7.51 -2.12
CA VAL A 74 -0.21 7.26 -3.55
C VAL A 74 -0.26 8.55 -4.37
N VAL A 75 -1.23 9.43 -4.10
CA VAL A 75 -1.34 10.73 -4.78
C VAL A 75 -0.11 11.60 -4.51
N ARG A 76 0.38 11.63 -3.26
CA ARG A 76 1.53 12.46 -2.90
C ARG A 76 2.85 12.01 -3.53
N HIS A 77 3.04 10.71 -3.77
CA HIS A 77 4.35 10.18 -4.12
C HIS A 77 4.44 9.59 -5.53
N TYR A 78 3.32 9.18 -6.11
CA TYR A 78 3.25 8.39 -7.34
C TYR A 78 2.21 8.92 -8.35
N ASP A 79 1.66 10.11 -8.14
CA ASP A 79 0.87 10.79 -9.15
C ASP A 79 1.76 11.29 -10.31
N TRP A 80 1.16 11.44 -11.49
CA TRP A 80 1.87 11.86 -12.70
C TRP A 80 2.49 13.25 -12.59
N GLN A 81 1.84 14.15 -11.86
CA GLN A 81 2.37 15.48 -11.57
C GLN A 81 3.63 15.43 -10.68
N VAL A 82 3.86 14.33 -9.96
CA VAL A 82 5.02 14.13 -9.07
C VAL A 82 6.14 13.37 -9.78
N ILE A 83 5.79 12.40 -10.63
CA ILE A 83 6.77 11.54 -11.29
C ILE A 83 7.44 12.27 -12.47
N ILE A 84 6.68 12.99 -13.31
CA ILE A 84 7.22 13.63 -14.53
C ILE A 84 8.39 14.58 -14.23
N PRO A 85 8.28 15.53 -13.28
CA PRO A 85 9.39 16.45 -12.99
C PRO A 85 10.66 15.76 -12.49
N ARG A 86 10.52 14.63 -11.77
CA ARG A 86 11.67 13.83 -11.32
C ARG A 86 12.38 13.14 -12.47
N LEU A 87 11.62 12.71 -13.48
CA LEU A 87 12.18 12.10 -14.68
C LEU A 87 12.91 13.16 -15.53
N GLU A 88 12.29 14.32 -15.71
CA GLU A 88 12.91 15.45 -16.41
C GLU A 88 14.22 15.88 -15.75
N ALA A 89 14.30 15.91 -14.41
CA ALA A 89 15.55 16.24 -13.72
C ALA A 89 16.71 15.26 -13.95
N VAL A 90 16.43 14.03 -14.42
CA VAL A 90 17.45 13.01 -14.72
C VAL A 90 17.84 13.00 -16.19
N TYR A 91 16.91 13.37 -17.09
CA TYR A 91 17.08 13.25 -18.54
C TYR A 91 17.07 14.58 -19.32
N GLY A 92 16.76 15.69 -18.66
CA GLY A 92 16.74 17.05 -19.21
C GLY A 92 18.02 17.84 -19.01
#